data_AF-A0A7W0LEX9-F1
#
_entry.id   AF-A0A7W0LEX9-F1
#
_cell.length_a   1.000
_cell.length_b   1.000
_cell.length_c   1.000
_cell.angle_alpha   90.00
_cell.angle_beta   90.00
_cell.angle_gamma   90.00
#
_symmetry.space_group_name_H-M   'P 1'
#
loop_
_entity.id
_entity.type
_entity.pdbx_description
1 polymer ?
#
loop_
_entity_poly.entity_id
_entity_poly.type
_entity_poly.pdbx_seq_one_letter_code
_entity_poly.pdbx_strand_id
1 'polypeptide(L)'
;MPAETPLWSPSADRVAEARVTGFMRYVESQWQIDVGDYAALFAFSIERPDAFWRSVWDFCAVIGDAGERVVIDLDRMPGARFFPD
;
A
#
# COMPACT_ATOMS: atom_id res chain seq x y z
N MET A 1 32.44 11.25 3.21
CA MET A 1 31.28 10.97 4.07
C MET A 1 31.36 9.51 4.42
N PRO A 2 31.55 9.10 5.69
CA PRO A 2 31.50 7.68 6.01
C PRO A 2 30.10 7.18 5.66
N ALA A 3 30.01 6.01 5.02
CA ALA A 3 28.73 5.36 4.78
C ALA A 3 28.06 5.11 6.14
N GLU A 4 26.84 5.60 6.32
CA GLU A 4 26.07 5.39 7.53
C GLU A 4 25.69 3.91 7.62
N THR A 5 26.45 3.14 8.40
CA THR A 5 26.14 1.72 8.64
C THR A 5 24.86 1.65 9.45
N PRO A 6 23.80 0.98 8.95
CA PRO A 6 22.56 0.87 9.69
C PRO A 6 22.78 0.11 10.99
N LEU A 7 22.15 0.58 12.08
CA LEU A 7 22.22 -0.08 13.39
C LEU A 7 21.68 -1.52 13.34
N TRP A 8 20.75 -1.77 12.42
CA TRP A 8 20.11 -3.06 12.21
C TRP A 8 19.60 -3.19 10.77
N SER A 9 19.56 -4.41 10.26
CA SER A 9 18.88 -4.75 9.00
C SER A 9 18.19 -6.11 9.12
N PRO A 10 16.99 -6.29 8.54
CA PRO A 10 16.30 -7.57 8.56
C PRO A 10 17.06 -8.62 7.74
N SER A 11 16.92 -9.89 8.11
CA SER A 11 17.37 -10.99 7.26
C SER A 11 16.49 -11.11 6.01
N ALA A 12 17.02 -11.74 4.96
CA ALA A 12 16.26 -12.00 3.73
C ALA A 12 14.98 -12.81 3.99
N ASP A 13 15.05 -13.82 4.86
CA ASP A 13 13.87 -14.62 5.25
C ASP A 13 12.79 -13.76 5.91
N ARG A 14 13.20 -12.83 6.80
CA ARG A 14 12.27 -11.92 7.46
C ARG A 14 11.60 -10.97 6.47
N VAL A 15 12.32 -10.52 5.44
CA VAL A 15 11.74 -9.71 4.36
C VAL A 15 10.78 -10.56 3.54
N ALA A 16 11.16 -11.78 3.15
CA ALA A 16 10.34 -12.66 2.34
C ALA A 16 9.02 -13.07 3.02
N GLU A 17 9.04 -13.28 4.33
CA GLU A 17 7.88 -13.67 5.14
C GLU A 17 7.04 -12.48 5.66
N ALA A 18 7.52 -11.24 5.48
CA ALA A 18 6.78 -10.07 5.92
C ALA A 18 5.45 -9.94 5.16
N ARG A 19 4.36 -9.63 5.89
CA ARG A 19 3.04 -9.41 5.29
C ARG A 19 3.05 -8.29 4.23
N VAL A 20 3.88 -7.26 4.43
CA VAL A 20 4.03 -6.18 3.44
C VAL A 20 4.62 -6.69 2.12
N THR A 21 5.51 -7.68 2.14
CA THR A 21 6.04 -8.32 0.93
C THR A 21 4.97 -9.13 0.21
N GLY A 22 4.12 -9.84 0.96
CA GLY A 22 2.93 -10.49 0.40
C GLY A 22 1.94 -9.48 -0.21
N PHE A 23 1.75 -8.35 0.46
CA PHE A 23 0.88 -7.27 -0.02
C PHE A 23 1.43 -6.60 -1.29
N MET A 24 2.73 -6.35 -1.39
CA MET A 24 3.36 -5.81 -2.61
C MET A 24 3.07 -6.73 -3.80
N ARG A 25 3.31 -8.05 -3.67
CA ARG A 25 2.99 -9.03 -4.73
C ARG A 25 1.51 -9.05 -5.09
N TYR A 26 0.63 -8.92 -4.10
CA TYR A 26 -0.81 -8.83 -4.32
C TYR A 26 -1.17 -7.60 -5.16
N VAL A 27 -0.64 -6.43 -4.81
CA VAL A 27 -0.83 -5.16 -5.54
C VAL A 27 -0.28 -5.25 -6.97
N GLU A 28 0.92 -5.80 -7.16
CA GLU A 28 1.49 -6.03 -8.49
C GLU A 28 0.56 -6.87 -9.36
N SER A 29 0.05 -7.98 -8.81
CA SER A 29 -0.86 -8.86 -9.53
C SER A 29 -2.21 -8.21 -9.84
N GLN A 30 -2.75 -7.43 -8.90
CA GLN A 30 -4.06 -6.80 -9.04
C GLN A 30 -4.04 -5.66 -10.07
N TRP A 31 -2.98 -4.85 -10.08
CA TRP A 31 -2.91 -3.62 -10.88
C TRP A 31 -1.95 -3.69 -12.05
N GLN A 32 -1.24 -4.82 -12.23
CA GLN A 32 -0.26 -5.04 -13.30
C GLN A 32 0.84 -3.95 -13.30
N ILE A 33 1.34 -3.63 -12.12
CA ILE A 33 2.42 -2.66 -11.88
C ILE A 33 3.63 -3.35 -11.24
N ASP A 34 4.78 -2.68 -11.27
CA ASP A 34 5.99 -3.13 -10.59
C ASP A 34 6.08 -2.45 -9.21
N VAL A 35 6.12 -3.27 -8.16
CA VAL A 35 6.30 -2.85 -6.77
C VAL A 35 7.45 -3.67 -6.18
N GLY A 36 8.61 -3.56 -6.85
CA GLY A 36 9.83 -4.29 -6.47
C GLY A 36 10.41 -3.95 -5.10
N ASP A 37 10.02 -2.82 -4.49
CA ASP A 37 10.39 -2.47 -3.13
C ASP A 37 9.34 -1.61 -2.40
N TYR A 38 9.62 -1.34 -1.12
CA TYR A 38 8.75 -0.52 -0.28
C TYR A 38 8.62 0.93 -0.79
N ALA A 39 9.65 1.48 -1.42
CA ALA A 39 9.60 2.86 -1.93
C ALA A 39 8.65 2.95 -3.13
N ALA A 40 8.66 1.95 -4.02
CA ALA A 40 7.70 1.81 -5.10
C ALA A 40 6.26 1.66 -4.56
N LEU A 41 6.07 0.85 -3.50
CA LEU A 41 4.75 0.70 -2.88
C LEU A 41 4.24 2.04 -2.33
N PHE A 42 5.13 2.78 -1.67
CA PHE A 42 4.82 4.09 -1.11
C PHE A 42 4.45 5.10 -2.21
N ALA A 43 5.21 5.17 -3.30
CA ALA A 43 4.89 6.02 -4.43
C ALA A 43 3.50 5.69 -5.00
N PHE A 44 3.22 4.40 -5.23
CA PHE A 44 1.91 3.93 -5.68
C PHE A 44 0.77 4.36 -4.74
N SER A 45 0.97 4.27 -3.41
CA SER A 45 -0.04 4.67 -2.43
C SER A 45 -0.43 6.15 -2.49
N ILE A 46 0.48 7.01 -2.95
CA ILE A 46 0.25 8.45 -3.12
C ILE A 46 -0.35 8.75 -4.49
N GLU A 47 0.18 8.11 -5.54
CA GLU A 47 -0.24 8.35 -6.92
C GLU A 47 -1.63 7.79 -7.21
N ARG A 48 -1.98 6.66 -6.59
CA ARG A 48 -3.22 5.90 -6.82
C ARG A 48 -3.88 5.50 -5.50
N PRO A 49 -4.32 6.47 -4.69
CA PRO A 49 -4.83 6.24 -3.34
C PRO A 49 -6.13 5.42 -3.35
N ASP A 50 -6.99 5.60 -4.35
CA ASP A 50 -8.18 4.79 -4.60
C ASP A 50 -7.84 3.31 -4.78
N ALA A 51 -6.88 3.02 -5.66
CA ALA A 51 -6.44 1.66 -5.95
C ALA A 51 -5.75 1.02 -4.73
N PHE A 52 -4.91 1.80 -4.05
CA PHE A 52 -4.20 1.37 -2.85
C PHE A 52 -5.17 0.98 -1.72
N TRP A 53 -6.11 1.85 -1.37
CA TRP A 53 -7.05 1.57 -0.29
C TRP A 53 -8.03 0.45 -0.64
N ARG A 54 -8.39 0.29 -1.91
CA ARG A 54 -9.11 -0.90 -2.38
C ARG A 54 -8.31 -2.17 -2.13
N SER A 55 -7.04 -2.19 -2.52
CA SER A 55 -6.17 -3.34 -2.29
C SER A 55 -6.00 -3.65 -0.81
N VAL A 56 -5.89 -2.64 0.05
CA VAL A 56 -5.83 -2.84 1.51
C VAL A 56 -7.12 -3.48 2.03
N TRP A 57 -8.28 -2.99 1.59
CA TRP A 57 -9.59 -3.54 1.98
C TRP A 57 -9.69 -5.03 1.61
N ASP A 58 -9.38 -5.36 0.36
CA ASP A 58 -9.50 -6.70 -0.18
C ASP A 58 -8.46 -7.65 0.45
N PHE A 59 -7.19 -7.24 0.55
CA PHE A 59 -6.10 -8.06 1.10
C PHE A 59 -6.29 -8.35 2.59
N CYS A 60 -6.79 -7.38 3.36
CA CYS A 60 -7.09 -7.56 4.78
C CYS A 60 -8.43 -8.25 5.02
N ALA A 61 -9.19 -8.57 3.97
CA ALA A 61 -10.51 -9.18 4.05
C ALA A 61 -11.46 -8.41 4.98
N VAL A 62 -11.53 -7.09 4.82
CA VAL A 62 -12.42 -6.24 5.63
C VAL A 62 -13.87 -6.67 5.41
N ILE A 63 -14.60 -6.89 6.51
CA ILE A 63 -15.99 -7.34 6.48
C ILE A 63 -16.90 -6.11 6.30
N GLY A 64 -17.55 -6.03 5.15
CA GLY A 64 -18.49 -4.97 4.81
C GLY A 64 -18.60 -4.79 3.30
N ASP A 65 -19.33 -3.75 2.89
CA ASP A 65 -19.32 -3.28 1.52
C ASP A 65 -18.39 -2.07 1.42
N ALA A 66 -17.42 -2.14 0.52
CA ALA A 66 -16.51 -1.03 0.25
C ALA A 66 -17.15 0.03 -0.66
N GLY A 67 -18.29 -0.27 -1.27
CA GLY A 67 -18.91 0.58 -2.27
C GLY A 67 -18.09 0.68 -3.56
N GLU A 68 -18.52 1.59 -4.42
CA GLU A 68 -17.83 1.92 -5.67
C GLU A 68 -16.75 2.98 -5.42
N ARG A 69 -17.02 3.92 -4.51
CA ARG A 69 -16.12 5.04 -4.22
C ARG A 69 -15.20 4.65 -3.07
N VAL A 70 -13.90 4.61 -3.33
CA VAL A 70 -12.92 4.27 -2.28
C VAL A 70 -12.42 5.53 -1.57
N VAL A 71 -12.13 6.59 -2.31
CA VAL A 71 -11.73 7.87 -1.75
C VAL A 71 -12.22 9.01 -2.63
N ILE A 72 -12.72 10.07 -2.00
CA ILE A 72 -13.14 11.32 -2.65
C ILE A 72 -12.61 12.52 -1.86
N ASP A 73 -12.48 13.65 -2.54
CA ASP A 73 -12.04 14.92 -1.94
C ASP A 73 -10.67 14.80 -1.21
N LEU A 74 -9.75 13.96 -1.70
CA LEU A 74 -8.49 13.66 -1.03
C LEU A 74 -7.59 14.89 -0.84
N ASP A 75 -7.69 15.86 -1.76
CA ASP A 75 -7.01 17.15 -1.72
C ASP A 75 -7.62 18.12 -0.69
N ARG A 76 -8.81 17.83 -0.16
CA ARG A 76 -9.48 18.68 0.83
C ARG A 76 -9.11 18.26 2.24
N MET A 77 -8.31 19.11 2.91
CA MET A 77 -7.96 18.94 4.31
C MET A 77 -8.47 20.13 5.15
N PRO A 78 -9.51 19.95 5.99
CA PRO A 78 -10.38 18.77 6.14
C PRO A 78 -11.41 18.64 5.01
N GLY A 79 -11.88 17.41 4.74
CA GLY A 79 -12.92 17.18 3.72
C GLY A 79 -12.86 15.81 3.03
N ALA A 80 -11.68 15.19 2.98
CA ALA A 80 -11.48 13.86 2.41
C ALA A 80 -12.40 12.82 3.05
N ARG A 81 -12.99 11.96 2.22
CA ARG A 81 -13.86 10.86 2.65
C ARG A 81 -13.39 9.55 2.05
N PHE A 82 -13.26 8.53 2.89
CA PHE A 82 -12.89 7.18 2.50
C PHE A 82 -14.13 6.29 2.61
N PHE A 83 -14.35 5.45 1.60
CA PHE A 83 -15.50 4.54 1.49
C PHE A 83 -16.84 5.21 1.87
N PRO A 84 -17.26 6.29 1.18
CA PRO A 84 -18.41 7.12 1.56
C PRO A 84 -19.78 6.52 1.21
N ASP A 85 -19.83 5.30 0.70
CA ASP A 85 -21.06 4.62 0.26
C ASP A 85 -21.75 3.86 1.40
#